data_AF-A0A7C1MLV6-F1
#
_entry.id   AF-A0A7C1MLV6-F1
#
_cell.length_a   1.000
_cell.length_b   1.000
_cell.length_c   1.000
_cell.angle_alpha   90.00
_cell.angle_beta   90.00
_cell.angle_gamma   90.00
#
_symmetry.space_group_name_H-M   'P 1'
#
loop_
_entity.id
_entity.type
_entity.pdbx_description
1 polymer ?
#
loop_
_entity_poly.entity_id
_entity_poly.type
_entity_poly.pdbx_seq_one_letter_code
_entity_poly.pdbx_strand_id
1 'polypeptide(L)'
;MSNRYLGSQKFDAKHVDLLDELTYYGAVRRKGGLHLWCRAFGIKSPKSEGVTGDDVGKLFKEKKFVDIAKYNVRDLYATKELYEYWDKYIRF
;
A
#
# COMPACT_ATOMS: atom_id res chain seq x y z
N MET A 1 -4.43 13.84 9.04
CA MET A 1 -3.11 14.25 8.50
C MET A 1 -3.00 15.76 8.62
N SER A 2 -2.01 16.29 9.34
CA SER A 2 -1.83 17.76 9.47
C SER A 2 -0.91 18.36 8.40
N ASN A 3 -0.05 17.53 7.81
CA ASN A 3 0.85 17.89 6.72
C ASN A 3 1.22 16.61 5.94
N ARG A 4 1.56 16.76 4.66
CA ARG A 4 2.02 15.65 3.80
C ARG A 4 3.41 15.15 4.20
N TYR A 5 4.33 16.05 4.52
CA TYR A 5 5.69 15.71 4.92
C TYR A 5 5.75 15.25 6.37
N LEU A 6 6.41 14.13 6.65
CA LEU A 6 6.51 13.54 8.00
C LEU A 6 7.10 14.51 9.03
N GLY A 7 8.19 15.19 8.66
CA GLY A 7 8.87 16.15 9.53
C GLY A 7 8.05 17.40 9.85
N SER A 8 7.01 17.69 9.05
CA SER A 8 6.13 18.84 9.24
C SER A 8 4.78 18.47 9.88
N GLN A 9 4.58 17.21 10.28
CA GLN A 9 3.34 16.82 10.97
C GLN A 9 3.35 17.30 12.42
N LYS A 10 2.27 17.96 12.83
CA LYS A 10 2.12 18.65 14.12
C LYS A 10 2.01 17.71 15.32
N PHE A 11 1.37 16.56 15.13
CA PHE A 11 1.04 15.63 16.21
C PHE A 11 2.03 14.46 16.25
N ASP A 12 2.11 13.78 17.39
CA ASP A 12 3.00 12.62 17.59
C ASP A 12 2.57 11.42 16.75
N ALA A 13 1.26 11.21 16.58
CA ALA A 13 0.73 10.22 15.65
C ALA A 13 1.03 10.65 14.21
N LYS A 14 2.04 10.03 13.60
CA LYS A 14 2.45 10.30 12.21
C LYS A 14 1.63 9.46 11.24
N HIS A 15 1.08 10.11 10.23
CA HIS A 15 0.52 9.44 9.06
C HIS A 15 1.62 9.24 8.03
N VAL A 16 2.05 8.00 7.80
CA VAL A 16 3.06 7.64 6.81
C VAL A 16 2.37 7.14 5.55
N ASP A 17 2.39 7.95 4.50
CA ASP A 17 1.92 7.52 3.17
C ASP A 17 3.09 6.90 2.41
N LEU A 18 3.10 5.57 2.31
CA LEU A 18 4.17 4.84 1.62
C LEU A 18 4.32 5.19 0.14
N LEU A 19 3.25 5.62 -0.54
CA LEU A 19 3.37 6.05 -1.92
C LEU A 19 4.16 7.35 -2.01
N ASP A 20 3.92 8.28 -1.10
CA ASP A 20 4.70 9.52 -1.02
C ASP A 20 6.15 9.23 -0.65
N GLU A 21 6.39 8.41 0.37
CA GLU A 21 7.73 8.07 0.82
C GLU A 21 8.55 7.36 -0.29
N LEU A 22 7.97 6.33 -0.92
CA LEU A 22 8.66 5.55 -1.97
C LEU A 22 8.82 6.31 -3.29
N THR A 23 8.02 7.36 -3.52
CA THR A 23 8.17 8.24 -4.69
C THR A 23 8.94 9.53 -4.37
N TYR A 24 9.51 9.65 -3.17
CA TYR A 24 10.18 10.85 -2.67
C TYR A 24 9.31 12.10 -2.90
N TYR A 25 8.08 12.03 -2.41
CA TYR A 25 7.04 13.05 -2.55
C TYR A 25 6.70 13.43 -4.00
N GLY A 26 6.96 12.53 -4.94
CA GLY A 26 6.70 12.71 -6.37
C GLY A 26 7.93 13.06 -7.21
N ALA A 27 9.15 13.02 -6.67
CA ALA A 27 10.38 13.17 -7.45
C ALA A 27 10.58 12.01 -8.45
N VAL A 28 10.01 10.84 -8.18
CA VAL A 28 10.07 9.68 -9.09
C VAL A 28 9.01 9.77 -10.18
N ARG A 29 9.42 9.74 -11.45
CA ARG A 29 8.52 9.82 -12.62
C ARG A 29 7.53 8.65 -12.74
N ARG A 30 7.94 7.44 -12.33
CA ARG A 30 7.08 6.25 -12.32
C ARG A 30 6.52 6.03 -10.92
N LYS A 31 5.23 6.30 -10.75
CA LYS A 31 4.51 5.93 -9.52
C LYS A 31 4.13 4.47 -9.61
N GLY A 32 4.78 3.63 -8.81
CA GLY A 32 4.36 2.25 -8.61
C GLY A 32 3.16 2.18 -7.69
N GLY A 33 2.16 1.36 -8.03
CA GLY A 33 1.16 0.93 -7.06
C GLY A 33 1.74 -0.12 -6.11
N LEU A 34 0.96 -0.53 -5.10
CA LEU A 34 1.34 -1.53 -4.09
C LEU A 34 1.98 -2.78 -4.71
N HIS A 35 1.39 -3.32 -5.79
CA HIS A 35 1.93 -4.48 -6.50
C HIS A 35 3.37 -4.29 -7.00
N LEU A 36 3.69 -3.12 -7.57
CA LEU A 36 5.03 -2.86 -8.11
C LEU A 36 6.07 -2.85 -6.99
N TRP A 37 5.78 -2.13 -5.90
CA TRP A 37 6.68 -2.00 -4.77
C TRP A 37 6.87 -3.31 -4.02
N CYS A 38 5.79 -4.08 -3.81
CA CYS A 38 5.90 -5.41 -3.23
C CYS A 38 6.83 -6.29 -4.08
N ARG A 39 6.64 -6.31 -5.41
CA ARG A 39 7.50 -7.08 -6.32
C ARG A 39 8.96 -6.61 -6.31
N ALA A 40 9.18 -5.30 -6.27
CA ALA A 40 10.53 -4.71 -6.26
C ALA A 40 11.33 -5.10 -5.00
N PHE A 41 10.65 -5.24 -3.86
CA PHE A 41 11.28 -5.57 -2.58
C PHE A 41 11.14 -7.06 -2.19
N GLY A 42 10.65 -7.91 -3.09
CA GLY A 42 10.48 -9.35 -2.82
C GLY A 42 9.35 -9.69 -1.83
N ILE A 43 8.45 -8.75 -1.57
CA ILE A 43 7.27 -8.93 -0.73
C ILE A 43 6.15 -9.62 -1.53
N LYS A 44 5.42 -10.54 -0.88
CA LYS A 44 4.31 -11.23 -1.55
C LYS A 44 3.25 -10.22 -1.98
N SER A 45 2.99 -10.16 -3.28
CA SER A 45 1.99 -9.22 -3.79
C SER A 45 0.56 -9.72 -3.53
N PRO A 46 -0.37 -8.83 -3.15
CA PRO A 46 -1.77 -9.18 -2.95
C PRO A 46 -2.49 -9.64 -4.23
N LYS A 47 -1.98 -9.28 -5.41
CA LYS A 47 -2.52 -9.73 -6.72
C LYS A 47 -2.22 -11.21 -7.05
N SER A 48 -1.41 -11.90 -6.25
CA SER A 48 -1.02 -13.30 -6.53
C SER A 48 -2.14 -14.32 -6.29
N GLU A 49 -3.22 -13.95 -5.59
CA GLU A 49 -4.29 -14.86 -5.15
C GLU A 49 -5.62 -14.68 -5.90
N GLY A 50 -5.57 -14.22 -7.15
CA GLY A 50 -6.66 -14.33 -8.12
C GLY A 50 -7.77 -13.28 -8.06
N VAL A 51 -7.97 -12.58 -6.93
CA VAL A 51 -8.88 -11.42 -6.85
C VAL A 51 -8.08 -10.15 -7.06
N THR A 52 -8.49 -9.34 -8.03
CA THR A 52 -7.90 -8.03 -8.33
C THR A 52 -8.91 -6.91 -8.10
N GLY A 53 -8.44 -5.66 -8.11
CA GLY A 53 -9.31 -4.49 -8.00
C GLY A 53 -10.42 -4.44 -9.07
N ASP A 54 -10.14 -4.97 -10.26
CA ASP A 54 -11.10 -5.00 -11.37
C ASP A 54 -12.26 -5.98 -11.10
N ASP A 55 -12.05 -6.98 -10.24
CA ASP A 55 -13.05 -7.98 -9.87
C ASP A 55 -14.03 -7.47 -8.80
N VAL A 56 -13.66 -6.45 -8.03
CA VAL A 56 -14.44 -5.97 -6.87
C VAL A 56 -15.85 -5.58 -7.25
N GLY A 57 -16.03 -4.88 -8.39
CA GLY A 57 -17.34 -4.47 -8.86
C GLY A 57 -18.26 -5.64 -9.22
N LYS A 58 -17.69 -6.70 -9.82
CA LYS A 58 -18.41 -7.95 -10.12
C LYS A 58 -18.76 -8.70 -8.84
N LEU A 59 -17.79 -8.90 -7.96
CA LEU A 59 -17.97 -9.61 -6.68
C LEU A 59 -19.03 -8.94 -5.81
N PHE A 60 -19.08 -7.61 -5.81
CA PHE A 60 -20.07 -6.86 -5.04
C PHE A 60 -21.49 -7.10 -5.57
N LYS A 61 -21.68 -7.07 -6.90
CA LYS A 61 -22.97 -7.40 -7.54
C LYS A 61 -23.40 -8.84 -7.27
N GLU A 62 -22.43 -9.76 -7.24
CA GLU A 62 -22.64 -11.18 -6.89
C GLU A 62 -22.78 -11.43 -5.38
N LYS A 63 -22.76 -10.37 -4.54
CA LYS A 63 -22.83 -10.44 -3.07
C LYS A 63 -21.72 -11.29 -2.42
N LYS A 64 -20.57 -11.44 -3.10
CA LYS A 64 -19.38 -12.14 -2.61
C LYS A 64 -18.52 -11.26 -1.72
N PHE A 65 -19.12 -10.73 -0.65
CA PHE A 65 -18.46 -9.76 0.24
C PHE A 65 -17.26 -10.35 0.98
N VAL A 66 -17.31 -11.64 1.32
CA VAL A 66 -16.21 -12.33 2.01
C VAL A 66 -14.94 -12.35 1.14
N ASP A 67 -15.08 -12.53 -0.17
CA ASP A 67 -13.93 -12.55 -1.08
C ASP A 67 -13.30 -11.16 -1.23
N ILE A 68 -14.13 -10.12 -1.25
CA ILE A 68 -13.67 -8.72 -1.21
C ILE A 68 -12.94 -8.43 0.11
N ALA A 69 -13.49 -8.88 1.24
CA ALA A 69 -12.87 -8.69 2.55
C ALA A 69 -11.51 -9.39 2.65
N LYS A 70 -11.40 -10.64 2.15
CA LYS A 70 -10.12 -11.36 2.07
C LYS A 70 -9.11 -10.63 1.20
N TYR A 71 -9.53 -10.08 0.06
CA TYR A 71 -8.69 -9.24 -0.78
C TYR A 71 -8.15 -8.01 -0.03
N ASN A 72 -9.04 -7.25 0.62
CA ASN A 72 -8.63 -6.08 1.41
C ASN A 72 -7.66 -6.44 2.54
N VAL A 73 -7.90 -7.55 3.24
CA VAL A 73 -7.00 -8.01 4.31
C VAL A 73 -5.60 -8.34 3.78
N ARG A 74 -5.48 -8.89 2.57
CA ARG A 74 -4.16 -9.13 1.95
C ARG A 74 -3.45 -7.82 1.59
N ASP A 75 -4.17 -6.81 1.12
CA ASP A 75 -3.61 -5.47 0.89
C ASP A 75 -3.06 -4.87 2.20
N LEU A 76 -3.74 -5.10 3.34
CA LEU A 76 -3.25 -4.66 4.66
C LEU A 76 -1.93 -5.36 5.05
N TYR A 77 -1.83 -6.68 4.89
CA TYR A 77 -0.60 -7.42 5.19
C TYR A 77 0.57 -6.96 4.29
N ALA A 78 0.33 -6.84 2.99
CA ALA A 78 1.34 -6.37 2.05
C ALA A 78 1.79 -4.92 2.35
N THR A 79 0.86 -4.06 2.75
CA THR A 79 1.17 -2.68 3.16
C THR A 79 1.99 -2.64 4.45
N LYS A 80 1.68 -3.50 5.42
CA LYS A 80 2.48 -3.65 6.65
C LYS A 80 3.91 -4.07 6.35
N GLU A 81 4.09 -5.12 5.55
CA GLU A 81 5.42 -5.60 5.15
C GLU A 81 6.20 -4.53 4.38
N LEU A 82 5.51 -3.77 3.51
CA LEU A 82 6.12 -2.68 2.77
C LEU A 82 6.56 -1.53 3.69
N TYR A 83 5.74 -1.20 4.70
CA TYR A 83 6.09 -0.23 5.74
C TYR A 83 7.31 -0.68 6.54
N GLU A 84 7.35 -1.93 6.99
CA GLU A 84 8.49 -2.48 7.74
C GLU A 84 9.78 -2.45 6.92
N TYR A 85 9.70 -2.73 5.61
CA TYR A 85 10.84 -2.61 4.71
C TYR A 85 11.31 -1.16 4.58
N TRP A 86 10.40 -0.22 4.33
CA TRP A 86 10.71 1.19 4.22
C TRP A 86 11.34 1.73 5.51
N ASP A 87 10.76 1.44 6.67
CA ASP A 87 11.23 1.92 7.97
C ASP A 87 12.63 1.39 8.28
N LYS A 88 12.93 0.15 7.89
CA LYS A 88 14.22 -0.49 8.16
C LYS A 88 15.34 -0.05 7.20
N TYR A 89 15.05 0.13 5.92
CA TYR A 89 16.09 0.25 4.89
C TYR A 89 16.11 1.58 4.14
N ILE A 90 15.02 2.35 4.16
CA ILE A 90 14.86 3.55 3.33
C ILE A 90 14.76 4.81 4.17
N ARG A 91 14.08 4.73 5.33
CA ARG A 91 13.88 5.86 6.23
C ARG A 91 15.22 6.49 6.64
N PHE A 92 15.31 7.81 6.52
CA PHE A 92 16.49 8.62 6.80
C PHE A 92 16.16 9.80 7.74
#